data_AF-A0A845R2W6-F1
#
_entry.id   AF-A0A845R2W6-F1
#
_cell.length_a   1.000
_cell.length_b   1.000
_cell.length_c   1.000
_cell.angle_alpha   90.00
_cell.angle_beta   90.00
_cell.angle_gamma   90.00
#
_symmetry.space_group_name_H-M   'P 1'
#
loop_
_entity.id
_entity.type
_entity.pdbx_description
1 polymer ?
#
loop_
_entity_poly.entity_id
_entity_poly.type
_entity_poly.pdbx_seq_one_letter_code
_entity_poly.pdbx_strand_id
1 'polypeptide(L)'
;MFEYRCGIKLKSTTADAAALKLLRKHFPNTSLGDLRSKIQAHDYVYLSDMLKQDGEREAVKMLREFDKAGIETELFEESRNTPGPWNTRPLDRDVLYNMLQRSRGIQRQVLEDIERETTGYISPEAEAYIDEEISIEEEIDRKIME
;
A
#
# COMPACT_ATOMS: atom_id res chain seq x y z
N MET A 1 16.09 -9.86 10.59
CA MET A 1 15.09 -8.77 10.43
C MET A 1 14.01 -9.27 9.50
N PHE A 2 12.74 -9.12 9.85
CA PHE A 2 11.64 -9.53 8.97
C PHE A 2 11.32 -8.39 8.00
N GLU A 3 11.12 -8.71 6.73
CA GLU A 3 10.69 -7.77 5.69
C GLU A 3 9.42 -8.30 5.04
N TYR A 4 8.49 -7.39 4.77
CA TYR A 4 7.20 -7.70 4.15
C TYR A 4 6.84 -6.60 3.17
N ARG A 5 6.56 -6.97 1.91
CA ARG A 5 6.29 -6.03 0.83
C ARG A 5 5.20 -6.50 -0.10
N CYS A 6 4.55 -5.56 -0.76
CA CYS A 6 3.52 -5.79 -1.76
C CYS A 6 4.04 -5.39 -3.13
N GLY A 7 3.94 -6.29 -4.11
CA GLY A 7 4.39 -6.08 -5.48
C GLY A 7 3.24 -6.08 -6.46
N ILE A 8 3.24 -5.11 -7.38
CA ILE A 8 2.28 -5.04 -8.49
C ILE A 8 3.03 -5.29 -9.79
N LYS A 9 2.49 -6.21 -10.60
CA LYS A 9 2.88 -6.45 -11.99
C LYS A 9 1.73 -6.10 -12.91
N LEU A 10 2.04 -5.78 -14.15
CA LEU A 10 1.04 -5.71 -15.21
C LEU A 10 0.89 -7.10 -15.84
N LYS A 11 -0.34 -7.54 -16.11
CA LYS A 11 -0.57 -8.79 -16.84
C LYS A 11 -0.04 -8.73 -18.27
N SER A 12 -0.16 -7.57 -18.90
CA SER A 12 0.39 -7.33 -20.23
C SER A 12 1.90 -7.06 -20.14
N THR A 13 2.66 -7.68 -21.04
CA THR A 13 4.08 -7.39 -21.26
C THR A 13 4.30 -6.30 -22.32
N THR A 14 3.21 -5.75 -22.88
CA THR A 14 3.27 -4.63 -23.81
C THR A 14 3.27 -3.32 -23.04
N ALA A 15 4.30 -2.50 -23.25
CA ALA A 15 4.47 -1.23 -22.55
C ALA A 15 3.67 -0.11 -23.22
N ASP A 16 2.36 -0.11 -22.98
CA ASP A 16 1.44 0.86 -23.55
C ASP A 16 1.68 2.28 -23.03
N ALA A 17 1.35 3.27 -23.85
CA ALA A 17 1.58 4.68 -23.50
C ALA A 17 0.82 5.11 -22.23
N ALA A 18 -0.37 4.55 -21.98
CA ALA A 18 -1.15 4.81 -20.77
C ALA A 18 -0.44 4.30 -19.51
N ALA A 19 0.03 3.04 -19.54
CA ALA A 19 0.78 2.43 -18.44
C ALA A 19 2.07 3.20 -18.15
N LEU A 20 2.83 3.57 -19.19
CA LEU A 20 4.07 4.32 -19.04
C LEU A 20 3.85 5.73 -18.47
N LYS A 21 2.79 6.43 -18.89
CA LYS A 21 2.44 7.76 -18.35
C LYS A 21 2.07 7.67 -16.87
N LEU A 22 1.26 6.69 -16.49
CA LEU A 22 0.84 6.48 -15.11
C LEU A 22 2.05 6.13 -14.23
N LEU A 23 2.88 5.18 -14.66
CA LEU A 23 4.11 4.83 -13.93
C LEU A 23 5.06 6.02 -13.80
N ARG A 24 5.21 6.84 -14.85
CA ARG A 24 6.06 8.04 -14.80
C ARG A 24 5.56 9.09 -13.80
N LYS A 25 4.25 9.19 -13.58
CA LYS A 25 3.63 10.07 -12.58
C LYS A 25 4.03 9.65 -11.16
N HIS A 26 4.02 8.35 -10.86
CA HIS A 26 4.38 7.83 -9.54
C HIS A 26 5.90 7.70 -9.33
N PHE A 27 6.65 7.51 -10.41
CA PHE A 27 8.10 7.38 -10.39
C PHE A 27 8.78 8.47 -11.26
N PRO A 28 8.72 9.74 -10.83
CA PRO A 28 9.22 10.89 -11.61
C PRO A 28 10.75 10.93 -11.73
N ASN A 29 11.47 10.01 -11.08
CA ASN A 29 12.92 9.88 -11.21
C ASN A 29 13.35 8.65 -12.02
N THR A 30 12.43 7.74 -12.34
CA THR A 30 12.72 6.54 -13.14
C THR A 30 12.55 6.84 -14.63
N SER A 31 13.50 6.39 -15.45
CA SER A 31 13.44 6.63 -16.89
C SER A 31 12.30 5.84 -17.55
N LEU A 32 11.73 6.36 -18.64
CA LEU A 32 10.72 5.63 -19.42
C LEU A 32 11.27 4.33 -20.01
N GLY A 33 12.58 4.28 -20.29
CA GLY A 33 13.26 3.06 -20.74
C GLY A 33 13.22 1.98 -19.68
N ASP A 34 13.55 2.31 -18.43
CA ASP A 34 13.54 1.36 -17.32
C ASP A 34 12.12 0.86 -16.99
N LEU A 35 11.14 1.77 -16.99
CA LEU A 35 9.73 1.42 -16.79
C LEU A 35 9.23 0.48 -17.89
N ARG A 36 9.60 0.74 -19.15
CA ARG A 36 9.28 -0.14 -20.28
C ARG A 36 9.94 -1.51 -20.13
N SER A 37 11.23 -1.55 -19.78
CA SER A 37 11.96 -2.80 -19.58
C SER A 37 11.33 -3.65 -18.48
N LYS A 38 10.88 -3.04 -17.37
CA LYS A 38 10.16 -3.74 -16.29
C LYS A 38 8.88 -4.42 -16.80
N ILE A 39 8.04 -3.69 -17.56
CA ILE A 39 6.81 -4.26 -18.13
C ILE A 39 7.14 -5.42 -19.09
N GLN A 40 8.10 -5.22 -20.00
CA GLN A 40 8.49 -6.21 -21.00
C GLN A 40 9.10 -7.47 -20.38
N ALA A 41 9.84 -7.32 -19.28
CA ALA A 41 10.39 -8.43 -18.51
C ALA A 41 9.38 -9.09 -17.56
N HIS A 42 8.14 -8.61 -17.52
CA HIS A 42 7.11 -9.04 -16.57
C HIS A 42 7.60 -8.95 -15.09
N ASP A 43 8.34 -7.89 -14.81
CA ASP A 43 8.87 -7.56 -13.49
C ASP A 43 7.90 -6.63 -12.72
N TYR A 44 8.16 -6.45 -11.42
CA TYR A 44 7.40 -5.52 -10.59
C TYR A 44 7.56 -4.09 -11.09
N VAL A 45 6.41 -3.50 -11.44
CA VAL A 45 6.31 -2.09 -11.82
C VAL A 45 6.11 -1.19 -10.59
N TYR A 46 5.71 -1.77 -9.47
CA TYR A 46 5.60 -1.11 -8.17
C TYR A 46 5.90 -2.11 -7.04
N LEU A 47 6.57 -1.64 -5.99
CA LEU A 47 6.85 -2.37 -4.75
C LEU A 47 6.62 -1.43 -3.57
N SER A 48 5.73 -1.81 -2.65
CA SER A 48 5.48 -1.11 -1.38
C SER A 48 6.11 -1.87 -0.23
N ASP A 49 6.84 -1.18 0.64
CA ASP A 49 7.24 -1.72 1.94
C ASP A 49 6.04 -1.66 2.88
N MET A 50 5.44 -2.81 3.15
CA MET A 50 4.19 -2.93 3.92
C MET A 50 4.42 -2.77 5.43
N LEU A 51 5.68 -2.65 5.86
CA LEU A 51 6.03 -2.36 7.25
C LEU A 51 6.18 -0.85 7.49
N LYS A 52 6.17 -0.03 6.44
CA LYS A 52 6.16 1.43 6.57
C LYS A 52 4.73 1.94 6.69
N GLN A 53 4.61 3.10 7.35
CA GLN A 53 3.36 3.83 7.40
C GLN A 53 2.84 4.09 5.97
N ASP A 54 1.55 3.84 5.76
CA ASP A 54 0.81 4.02 4.50
C ASP A 54 1.18 3.07 3.34
N GLY A 55 1.98 2.03 3.58
CA GLY A 55 2.36 1.08 2.53
C GLY A 55 1.16 0.42 1.82
N GLU A 56 0.11 0.07 2.57
CA GLU A 56 -1.15 -0.43 2.03
C GLU A 56 -1.84 0.61 1.15
N ARG A 57 -1.92 1.86 1.60
CA ARG A 57 -2.63 2.95 0.89
C ARG A 57 -2.02 3.22 -0.46
N GLU A 58 -0.70 3.30 -0.53
CA GLU A 58 -0.01 3.55 -1.78
C GLU A 58 -0.26 2.43 -2.80
N ALA A 59 -0.22 1.16 -2.34
CA ALA A 59 -0.52 0.01 -3.17
C ALA A 59 -1.97 0.03 -3.68
N VAL A 60 -2.94 0.33 -2.82
CA VAL A 60 -4.35 0.45 -3.19
C VAL A 60 -4.56 1.58 -4.21
N LYS A 61 -3.96 2.75 -3.96
CA LYS A 61 -4.04 3.90 -4.86
C LYS A 61 -3.48 3.57 -6.25
N MET A 62 -2.35 2.88 -6.30
CA MET A 62 -1.75 2.42 -7.56
C MET A 62 -2.68 1.47 -8.32
N LEU A 63 -3.22 0.45 -7.65
CA LEU A 63 -4.16 -0.49 -8.26
C LEU A 63 -5.39 0.22 -8.83
N ARG A 64 -5.94 1.19 -8.10
CA ARG A 64 -7.09 1.99 -8.55
C ARG A 64 -6.79 2.84 -9.78
N GLU A 65 -5.63 3.49 -9.83
CA GLU A 65 -5.25 4.25 -11.02
C GLU A 65 -5.08 3.33 -12.24
N PHE A 66 -4.54 2.12 -12.07
CA PHE A 66 -4.48 1.12 -13.15
C PHE A 66 -5.87 0.66 -13.60
N ASP A 67 -6.76 0.35 -12.66
CA ASP A 67 -8.15 -0.04 -12.97
C ASP A 67 -8.88 1.07 -13.74
N LYS A 68 -8.76 2.34 -13.31
CA LYS A 68 -9.35 3.51 -13.99
C LYS A 68 -8.79 3.68 -15.41
N ALA A 69 -7.56 3.24 -15.66
CA ALA A 69 -6.93 3.23 -16.98
C ALA A 69 -7.22 1.96 -17.80
N GLY A 70 -7.98 1.00 -17.26
CA GLY A 70 -8.27 -0.28 -17.92
C GLY A 70 -7.07 -1.22 -18.01
N ILE A 71 -6.08 -1.06 -17.12
CA ILE A 71 -4.84 -1.85 -17.13
C ILE A 71 -4.98 -3.00 -16.14
N GLU A 72 -4.92 -4.22 -16.65
CA GLU A 72 -4.97 -5.41 -15.80
C GLU A 72 -3.66 -5.63 -15.04
N THR A 73 -3.80 -5.94 -13.75
CA THR A 73 -2.68 -6.11 -12.82
C THR A 73 -2.71 -7.46 -12.11
N GLU A 74 -1.55 -7.87 -11.64
CA GLU A 74 -1.35 -9.00 -10.71
C GLU A 74 -0.68 -8.48 -9.45
N LEU A 75 -1.15 -8.96 -8.31
CA LEU A 75 -0.71 -8.53 -7.00
C LEU A 75 0.00 -9.68 -6.29
N PHE A 76 1.11 -9.38 -5.63
CA PHE A 76 1.91 -10.37 -4.93
C PHE A 76 2.30 -9.84 -3.55
N GLU A 77 2.28 -10.72 -2.55
CA GLU A 77 2.96 -10.49 -1.28
C GLU A 77 4.34 -11.14 -1.32
N GLU A 78 5.32 -10.47 -0.72
CA GLU A 78 6.66 -11.01 -0.55
C GLU A 78 7.12 -10.84 0.88
N SER A 79 7.62 -11.91 1.48
CA SER A 79 8.14 -11.91 2.86
C SER A 79 9.49 -12.60 2.96
N ARG A 80 10.33 -12.16 3.89
CA ARG A 80 11.56 -12.89 4.25
C ARG A 80 12.04 -12.61 5.67
N ASN A 81 12.75 -13.57 6.24
CA ASN A 81 13.60 -13.37 7.40
C ASN A 81 15.03 -13.15 6.93
N THR A 82 15.57 -11.95 7.12
CA THR A 82 16.91 -11.57 6.64
C THR A 82 18.00 -12.01 7.62
N PRO A 83 19.05 -12.73 7.15
CA PRO A 83 19.27 -13.15 5.75
C PRO A 83 18.47 -14.41 5.37
N GLY A 84 17.77 -14.36 4.23
CA GLY A 84 16.97 -15.45 3.70
C GLY A 84 16.35 -15.11 2.35
N PRO A 85 15.92 -16.13 1.56
CA PRO A 85 15.28 -15.89 0.27
C PRO A 85 13.89 -15.26 0.46
N TRP A 86 13.44 -14.51 -0.56
CA TRP A 86 12.06 -14.04 -0.62
C TRP A 86 11.09 -15.20 -0.84
N ASN A 87 10.02 -15.22 -0.04
CA ASN A 87 8.84 -16.04 -0.28
C ASN A 87 7.79 -15.17 -0.96
N THR A 88 7.45 -15.49 -2.20
CA THR A 88 6.51 -14.74 -3.03
C THR A 88 5.23 -15.53 -3.21
N ARG A 89 4.07 -14.88 -3.02
CA ARG A 89 2.74 -15.49 -3.21
C ARG A 89 1.80 -14.50 -3.89
N PRO A 90 0.85 -14.96 -4.72
CA PRO A 90 -0.24 -14.12 -5.18
C PRO A 90 -1.02 -13.57 -3.98
N LEU A 91 -1.35 -12.28 -4.03
CA LEU A 91 -2.12 -11.61 -3.00
C LEU A 91 -3.48 -11.22 -3.58
N ASP A 92 -4.55 -11.55 -2.87
CA ASP A 92 -5.89 -11.10 -3.25
C ASP A 92 -6.06 -9.61 -2.91
N ARG A 93 -6.77 -8.87 -3.77
CA ARG A 93 -7.10 -7.46 -3.53
C ARG A 93 -7.95 -7.29 -2.28
N ASP A 94 -8.88 -8.21 -2.01
CA ASP A 94 -9.71 -8.17 -0.81
C ASP A 94 -8.86 -8.32 0.46
N VAL A 95 -7.78 -9.11 0.38
CA VAL A 95 -6.83 -9.24 1.49
C VAL A 95 -6.09 -7.93 1.72
N LEU A 96 -5.63 -7.26 0.65
CA LEU A 96 -4.99 -5.94 0.76
C LEU A 96 -5.94 -4.89 1.36
N TYR A 97 -7.20 -4.86 0.96
CA TYR A 97 -8.20 -3.95 1.54
C TYR A 97 -8.44 -4.24 3.02
N ASN A 98 -8.52 -5.52 3.39
CA ASN A 98 -8.62 -5.91 4.79
C ASN A 98 -7.38 -5.53 5.60
N MET A 99 -6.17 -5.57 5.02
CA MET A 99 -4.96 -5.08 5.66
C MET A 99 -5.04 -3.58 5.94
N LEU A 100 -5.49 -2.78 4.96
CA LEU A 100 -5.69 -1.33 5.13
C LEU A 100 -6.71 -1.02 6.24
N GLN A 101 -7.82 -1.75 6.31
CA GLN A 101 -8.81 -1.55 7.38
C GLN A 101 -8.26 -1.95 8.75
N ARG A 102 -7.49 -3.05 8.83
CA ARG A 102 -6.86 -3.49 10.08
C ARG A 102 -5.81 -2.50 10.58
N SER A 103 -5.07 -1.84 9.68
CA SER A 103 -4.07 -0.86 10.10
C SER A 103 -4.69 0.34 10.83
N ARG A 104 -5.95 0.72 10.53
CA ARG A 104 -6.71 1.72 11.31
C ARG A 104 -7.00 1.25 12.73
N GLY A 105 -7.41 -0.01 12.89
CA GLY A 105 -7.61 -0.60 14.21
C GLY A 105 -6.32 -0.60 15.05
N ILE A 106 -5.19 -0.93 14.42
CA ILE A 106 -3.87 -0.88 15.06
C ILE A 106 -3.50 0.57 15.41
N GLN A 107 -3.71 1.53 14.52
CA GLN A 107 -3.41 2.94 14.78
C GLN A 107 -4.21 3.46 15.99
N ARG A 108 -5.51 3.16 16.06
CA ARG A 108 -6.33 3.51 17.22
C ARG A 108 -5.75 2.94 18.51
N GLN A 109 -5.43 1.64 18.52
CA GLN A 109 -4.82 0.99 19.69
C GLN A 109 -3.51 1.66 20.10
N VAL A 110 -2.65 2.01 19.13
CA VAL A 110 -1.39 2.72 19.41
C VAL A 110 -1.65 4.07 20.07
N LEU A 111 -2.61 4.85 19.57
CA LEU A 111 -2.97 6.15 20.17
C LEU A 111 -3.54 6.00 21.58
N GLU A 112 -4.41 5.01 21.79
CA GLU A 112 -4.97 4.68 23.11
C GLU A 112 -3.89 4.23 24.10
N ASP A 113 -2.92 3.42 23.64
CA ASP A 113 -1.81 2.95 24.46
C ASP A 113 -0.86 4.10 24.83
N ILE A 114 -0.56 5.02 23.89
CA ILE A 114 0.22 6.23 24.16
C ILE A 114 -0.45 7.07 25.26
N GLU A 115 -1.76 7.30 25.17
CA GLU A 115 -2.48 8.07 26.19
C GLU A 115 -2.44 7.37 27.55
N ARG A 116 -2.70 6.05 27.59
CA ARG A 116 -2.62 5.27 28.84
C ARG A 116 -1.23 5.27 29.46
N GLU A 117 -0.17 5.20 28.66
CA GLU A 117 1.20 5.21 29.18
C GLU A 117 1.61 6.60 29.67
N THR A 118 1.08 7.67 29.06
CA THR A 118 1.46 9.05 29.39
C THR A 118 0.66 9.62 30.56
N THR A 119 -0.65 9.38 30.62
CA THR A 119 -1.56 9.98 31.62
C THR A 119 -2.19 8.95 32.57
N GLY A 120 -2.08 7.66 32.26
CA GLY A 120 -2.58 6.55 33.10
C GLY A 120 -4.04 6.17 32.86
N TYR A 121 -4.77 6.91 32.03
CA TYR A 121 -6.17 6.67 31.66
C TYR A 121 -6.48 7.37 30.34
N ILE A 122 -7.61 7.09 29.72
CA ILE A 122 -8.06 7.81 28.52
C ILE A 122 -9.12 8.81 28.97
N SER A 123 -8.84 10.12 28.83
CA SER A 123 -9.83 11.16 29.12
C SER A 123 -10.86 11.28 27.98
N PRO A 124 -12.06 11.82 28.22
CA PRO A 124 -13.04 12.08 27.16
C PRO A 124 -12.49 12.99 26.05
N GLU A 125 -11.65 13.96 26.39
CA GLU A 125 -11.00 14.84 25.41
C GLU A 125 -10.00 14.07 24.52
N ALA A 126 -9.21 13.16 25.11
CA ALA A 126 -8.30 12.31 24.36
C ALA A 126 -9.05 11.32 23.48
N GLU A 127 -10.14 10.73 23.98
CA GLU A 127 -11.01 9.84 23.19
C GLU A 127 -11.60 10.56 21.97
N ALA A 128 -12.13 11.78 22.17
CA ALA A 128 -12.66 12.60 21.08
C ALA A 128 -11.60 12.94 20.03
N TYR A 129 -10.37 13.22 20.46
CA TYR A 129 -9.25 13.47 19.55
C TYR A 129 -8.90 12.21 18.74
N ILE A 130 -8.80 11.04 19.38
CA ILE A 130 -8.52 9.77 18.70
C ILE A 130 -9.63 9.45 17.69
N ASP A 131 -10.89 9.66 18.04
CA ASP A 131 -12.03 9.46 17.14
C ASP A 131 -11.97 10.38 15.91
N GLU A 132 -11.63 11.66 16.11
CA GLU A 132 -11.46 12.62 15.01
C GLU A 132 -10.34 12.19 14.06
N GLU A 133 -9.16 11.85 14.59
CA GLU A 133 -8.02 11.38 13.81
C GLU A 133 -8.36 10.11 13.00
N ILE A 134 -8.98 9.11 13.64
CA ILE A 134 -9.38 7.88 12.95
C ILE A 134 -10.43 8.16 11.88
N SER A 135 -11.40 9.05 12.15
CA SER A 135 -12.41 9.43 11.15
C SER A 135 -11.81 10.14 9.94
N ILE A 136 -10.79 10.98 10.12
CA ILE A 136 -10.07 11.62 9.01
C ILE A 136 -9.38 10.56 8.15
N GLU A 137 -8.72 9.60 8.79
CA GLU A 137 -7.99 8.55 8.09
C GLU A 137 -8.93 7.58 7.33
N GLU A 138 -10.07 7.25 7.91
CA GLU A 138 -11.12 6.46 7.26
C GLU A 138 -11.71 7.18 6.04
N GLU A 139 -11.88 8.50 6.11
CA GLU A 139 -12.38 9.30 4.99
C GLU A 139 -11.36 9.39 3.85
N ILE A 140 -10.06 9.45 4.17
CA ILE A 140 -8.98 9.34 3.17
C ILE A 140 -9.03 7.97 2.49
N ASP A 141 -9.16 6.89 3.28
CA ASP A 141 -9.22 5.53 2.76
C ASP A 141 -10.45 5.31 1.87
N ARG A 142 -11.61 5.85 2.27
CA ARG A 142 -12.83 5.83 1.48
C ARG A 142 -12.63 6.49 0.11
N LYS A 143 -12.04 7.68 0.07
CA LYS A 143 -11.74 8.40 -1.19
C LYS A 143 -10.76 7.67 -2.09
N ILE A 144 -9.82 6.92 -1.51
CA ILE A 144 -8.90 6.07 -2.27
C ILE A 144 -9.64 4.85 -2.83
N MET A 145 -10.62 4.32 -2.10
CA MET A 145 -11.42 3.18 -2.51
C MET A 145 -12.56 3.51 -3.49
N GLU A 146 -12.97 4.78 -3.63
CA GLU A 146 -13.98 5.27 -4.61
C GLU A 146 -13.42 5.48 -6.05
#